data_AF-A0ABD5RHA5-F1
#
_entry.id   AF-A0ABD5RHA5-F1
#
_cell.length_a   1.000
_cell.length_b   1.000
_cell.length_c   1.000
_cell.angle_alpha   90.00
_cell.angle_beta   90.00
_cell.angle_gamma   90.00
#
_symmetry.space_group_name_H-M   'P 1'
#
loop_
_entity.id
_entity.type
_entity.pdbx_description
1 polymer ?
#
loop_
_entity_poly.entity_id
_entity_poly.type
_entity_poly.pdbx_seq_one_letter_code
_entity_poly.pdbx_strand_id
1 'polypeptide(L)'
;MVSQVLVAMDGSAVAEQALRYALDVHSAADVTVLTVVGEPSAMFGEATAIALADDPGESMLEHARPVLERAQAIAAEYDAEIATEVDTGHPARVILNRSGEFDTVVVGSHGGTLADRVFVGNVARKVVDQSPVPVTVVR
;
A
#
# COMPACT_ATOMS: atom_id res chain seq x y z
N MET A 1 9.23 -18.30 10.49
CA MET A 1 8.03 -17.67 11.07
C MET A 1 7.99 -16.28 10.48
N VAL A 2 6.85 -15.85 9.93
CA VAL A 2 6.71 -14.49 9.39
C VAL A 2 6.62 -13.53 10.58
N SER A 3 7.52 -12.55 10.63
CA SER A 3 7.62 -11.57 11.73
C SER A 3 7.47 -10.13 11.24
N GLN A 4 7.79 -9.85 9.97
CA GLN A 4 7.63 -8.53 9.35
C GLN A 4 6.75 -8.65 8.09
N VAL A 5 5.62 -7.92 8.06
CA VAL A 5 4.66 -7.95 6.96
C VAL A 5 4.51 -6.57 6.35
N LEU A 6 4.73 -6.47 5.03
CA LEU A 6 4.43 -5.25 4.28
C LEU A 6 3.05 -5.35 3.66
N VAL A 7 2.19 -4.37 3.90
CA VAL A 7 0.88 -4.25 3.25
C VAL A 7 0.85 -2.98 2.41
N ALA A 8 0.65 -3.11 1.09
CA ALA A 8 0.51 -1.94 0.23
C ALA A 8 -0.96 -1.49 0.14
N MET A 9 -1.22 -0.21 0.42
CA MET A 9 -2.57 0.37 0.36
C MET A 9 -2.63 1.61 -0.52
N ASP A 10 -3.72 1.73 -1.27
CA ASP A 10 -4.01 2.84 -2.19
C ASP A 10 -5.41 3.46 -1.97
N GLY A 11 -6.02 3.15 -0.82
CA GLY A 11 -7.38 3.60 -0.47
C GLY A 11 -8.51 2.78 -1.11
N SER A 12 -8.21 1.75 -1.90
CA SER A 12 -9.24 0.86 -2.45
C SER A 12 -9.79 -0.13 -1.41
N ALA A 13 -11.04 -0.56 -1.58
CA ALA A 13 -11.66 -1.56 -0.70
C ALA A 13 -10.92 -2.91 -0.69
N VAL A 14 -10.28 -3.28 -1.81
CA VAL A 14 -9.49 -4.52 -1.90
C VAL A 14 -8.16 -4.38 -1.14
N ALA A 15 -7.57 -3.19 -1.13
CA ALA A 15 -6.41 -2.91 -0.27
C ALA A 15 -6.78 -2.96 1.22
N GLU A 16 -7.98 -2.50 1.61
CA GLU A 16 -8.46 -2.68 2.98
C GLU A 16 -8.63 -4.16 3.35
N GLN A 17 -9.13 -4.98 2.43
CA GLN A 17 -9.23 -6.43 2.64
C GLN A 17 -7.85 -7.08 2.77
N ALA A 18 -6.86 -6.59 2.02
CA ALA A 18 -5.47 -7.04 2.15
C ALA A 18 -4.91 -6.79 3.55
N LEU A 19 -5.18 -5.62 4.13
CA LEU A 19 -4.80 -5.33 5.52
C LEU A 19 -5.52 -6.23 6.52
N ARG A 20 -6.84 -6.42 6.39
CA ARG A 20 -7.60 -7.33 7.26
C ARG A 20 -7.07 -8.76 7.21
N TYR A 21 -6.77 -9.26 6.02
CA TYR A 21 -6.16 -10.57 5.85
C TYR A 21 -4.80 -10.66 6.55
N ALA A 22 -3.95 -9.63 6.39
CA ALA A 22 -2.63 -9.61 7.03
C ALA A 22 -2.75 -9.64 8.56
N LEU A 23 -3.66 -8.86 9.15
CA LEU A 23 -3.89 -8.82 10.60
C LEU A 23 -4.45 -10.15 11.13
N ASP A 24 -5.32 -10.81 10.37
CA ASP A 24 -5.91 -12.09 10.77
C ASP A 24 -4.90 -13.25 10.70
N VAL A 25 -4.20 -13.37 9.56
CA VAL A 25 -3.29 -14.50 9.27
C VAL A 25 -1.91 -14.32 9.92
N HIS A 26 -1.48 -13.08 10.11
CA HIS A 26 -0.18 -12.72 10.68
C HIS A 26 -0.33 -11.92 11.98
N SER A 27 -1.28 -12.29 12.84
CA SER A 27 -1.59 -11.60 14.10
C SER A 27 -0.44 -11.45 15.11
N ALA A 28 0.65 -12.20 14.95
CA ALA A 28 1.85 -12.10 15.79
C ALA A 28 3.03 -11.37 15.12
N ALA A 29 2.84 -10.85 13.91
CA ALA A 29 3.86 -10.15 13.14
C ALA A 29 3.69 -8.64 13.24
N ASP A 30 4.79 -7.90 13.10
CA ASP A 30 4.74 -6.45 12.94
C ASP A 30 4.28 -6.13 11.51
N VAL A 31 3.18 -5.37 11.41
CA VAL A 31 2.57 -5.00 10.13
C VAL A 31 2.92 -3.55 9.81
N THR A 32 3.49 -3.33 8.63
CA THR A 32 3.75 -2.00 8.07
C THR A 32 2.84 -1.76 6.88
N VAL A 33 2.04 -0.71 6.94
CA VAL A 33 1.21 -0.24 5.84
C VAL A 33 1.96 0.81 5.04
N LEU A 34 2.22 0.53 3.77
CA LEU A 34 2.87 1.45 2.83
C LEU A 34 1.82 2.02 1.87
N THR A 35 1.73 3.34 1.85
CA THR A 35 0.95 4.09 0.85
C THR A 35 1.91 4.78 -0.11
N VAL A 36 1.71 4.56 -1.42
CA VAL A 36 2.54 5.22 -2.44
C VAL A 36 1.72 6.25 -3.18
N VAL A 37 2.12 7.52 -3.06
CA VAL A 37 1.54 8.61 -3.84
C VAL A 37 2.26 8.63 -5.20
N GLY A 38 1.51 8.79 -6.30
CA GLY A 38 2.01 8.56 -7.67
C GLY A 38 3.23 9.40 -8.10
N GLU A 39 3.69 9.25 -9.35
CA GLU A 39 4.69 10.15 -9.93
C GLU A 39 4.05 11.41 -10.51
N PRO A 40 4.71 12.58 -10.44
CA PRO A 40 4.29 13.77 -11.14
C PRO A 40 4.12 13.47 -12.64
N SER A 41 2.91 13.55 -13.16
CA SER A 41 2.65 13.42 -14.59
C SER A 41 2.59 14.80 -15.25
N ALA A 42 3.08 14.91 -16.48
CA ALA A 42 2.98 16.13 -17.29
C ALA A 42 1.52 16.58 -17.55
N MET A 43 0.54 15.73 -17.22
CA MET A 43 -0.90 15.98 -17.28
C MET A 43 -1.47 16.58 -15.98
N PHE A 44 -0.65 17.20 -15.12
CA PHE A 44 -1.07 17.76 -13.82
C PHE A 44 -1.78 16.74 -12.90
N GLY A 45 -1.15 15.60 -12.63
CA GLY A 45 -1.63 14.62 -11.64
C GLY A 45 -1.33 15.02 -10.19
N GLU A 46 -1.89 14.30 -9.21
CA GLU A 46 -1.71 14.53 -7.76
C GLU A 46 -0.25 14.75 -7.35
N ALA A 47 0.66 13.94 -7.89
CA ALA A 47 2.07 14.08 -7.55
C ALA A 47 2.75 15.30 -8.18
N THR A 48 2.24 15.83 -9.29
CA THR A 48 2.67 17.13 -9.82
C THR A 48 2.18 18.26 -8.93
N ALA A 49 0.97 18.15 -8.37
CA ALA A 49 0.47 19.08 -7.38
C ALA A 49 1.32 19.04 -6.08
N ILE A 50 1.73 17.85 -5.65
CA ILE A 50 2.64 17.68 -4.50
C ILE A 50 4.01 18.31 -4.79
N ALA A 51 4.62 18.01 -5.93
CA ALA A 51 5.96 18.51 -6.28
C ALA A 51 6.01 20.03 -6.48
N LEU A 52 4.88 20.67 -6.79
CA LEU A 52 4.76 22.12 -6.98
C LEU A 52 4.24 22.86 -5.74
N ALA A 53 3.94 22.15 -4.64
CA ALA A 53 3.50 22.77 -3.39
C ALA A 53 4.66 23.49 -2.69
N ASP A 54 4.34 24.53 -1.93
CA ASP A 54 5.32 25.27 -1.11
C ASP A 54 6.01 24.35 -0.08
N ASP A 55 5.29 23.35 0.43
CA ASP A 55 5.83 22.23 1.20
C ASP A 55 5.37 20.89 0.59
N PRO A 56 6.22 20.22 -0.21
CA PRO A 56 5.87 18.95 -0.85
C PRO A 56 5.71 17.80 0.16
N GLY A 57 6.35 17.87 1.33
CA GLY A 57 6.21 16.84 2.38
C GLY A 57 4.85 16.90 3.05
N GLU A 58 4.37 18.10 3.35
CA GLU A 58 3.03 18.30 3.91
C GLU A 58 1.93 17.88 2.93
N SER A 59 2.05 18.27 1.65
CA SER A 59 1.10 17.90 0.60
C SER A 59 1.03 16.38 0.38
N MET A 60 2.16 15.69 0.42
CA MET A 60 2.23 14.22 0.34
C MET A 60 1.47 13.54 1.49
N LEU A 61 1.68 14.02 2.72
CA LEU A 61 0.96 13.51 3.88
C LEU A 61 -0.54 13.79 3.79
N GLU A 62 -0.95 14.96 3.28
CA GLU A 62 -2.37 15.26 3.10
C GLU A 62 -3.07 14.30 2.13
N HIS A 63 -2.41 13.93 1.03
CA HIS A 63 -2.97 12.97 0.06
C HIS A 63 -3.03 11.55 0.61
N ALA A 64 -2.03 11.14 1.40
CA ALA A 64 -2.00 9.82 2.02
C ALA A 64 -2.90 9.70 3.26
N ARG A 65 -3.20 10.81 3.94
CA ARG A 65 -3.92 10.86 5.23
C ARG A 65 -5.21 10.02 5.24
N PRO A 66 -6.11 10.08 4.26
CA PRO A 66 -7.32 9.26 4.27
C PRO A 66 -7.03 7.75 4.26
N VAL A 67 -5.98 7.31 3.56
CA VAL A 67 -5.57 5.91 3.50
C VAL A 67 -4.99 5.48 4.84
N LEU A 68 -4.14 6.32 5.45
CA LEU A 68 -3.52 6.05 6.74
C LEU A 68 -4.55 6.01 7.88
N GLU A 69 -5.47 6.96 7.92
CA GLU A 69 -6.57 6.98 8.89
C GLU A 69 -7.42 5.72 8.78
N ARG A 70 -7.69 5.29 7.54
CA ARG A 70 -8.44 4.06 7.30
C ARG A 70 -7.68 2.82 7.75
N ALA A 71 -6.37 2.75 7.48
CA ALA A 71 -5.52 1.66 7.95
C ALA A 71 -5.51 1.55 9.48
N GLN A 72 -5.37 2.68 10.18
CA GLN A 72 -5.43 2.73 11.64
C GLN A 72 -6.80 2.30 12.17
N ALA A 73 -7.90 2.71 11.53
CA ALA A 73 -9.24 2.27 11.89
C ALA A 73 -9.41 0.75 11.74
N ILE A 74 -8.85 0.16 10.68
CA ILE A 74 -8.86 -1.30 10.48
C ILE A 74 -8.01 -1.99 11.55
N ALA A 75 -6.82 -1.48 11.87
CA ALA A 75 -5.97 -2.07 12.90
C ALA A 75 -6.68 -2.09 14.28
N ALA A 76 -7.42 -1.03 14.61
CA ALA A 76 -8.24 -0.96 15.82
C ALA A 76 -9.40 -1.97 15.83
N GLU A 77 -9.95 -2.37 14.67
CA GLU A 77 -10.94 -3.48 14.57
C GLU A 77 -10.34 -4.82 15.06
N TYR A 78 -9.02 -4.96 15.08
CA TYR A 78 -8.26 -6.18 15.41
C TYR A 78 -7.43 -6.05 16.70
N ASP A 79 -7.57 -4.95 17.46
CA ASP A 79 -6.72 -4.64 18.62
C ASP A 79 -5.20 -4.72 18.30
N ALA A 80 -4.81 -4.32 17.08
CA ALA A 80 -3.44 -4.41 16.58
C ALA A 80 -2.79 -3.03 16.45
N GLU A 81 -1.47 -2.98 16.65
CA GLU A 81 -0.65 -1.82 16.30
C GLU A 81 -0.02 -2.02 14.92
N ILE A 82 -0.03 -0.97 14.10
CA ILE A 82 0.59 -0.98 12.77
C ILE A 82 1.53 0.22 12.61
N ALA A 83 2.63 0.00 11.88
CA ALA A 83 3.42 1.10 11.35
C ALA A 83 2.78 1.61 10.04
N THR A 84 2.89 2.91 9.78
CA THR A 84 2.41 3.53 8.54
C THR A 84 3.53 4.30 7.88
N GLU A 85 3.74 4.06 6.60
CA GLU A 85 4.74 4.74 5.78
C GLU A 85 4.10 5.31 4.52
N VAL A 86 4.63 6.45 4.08
CA VAL A 86 4.24 7.08 2.82
C VAL A 86 5.48 7.26 1.97
N ASP A 87 5.40 6.90 0.71
CA ASP A 87 6.46 7.15 -0.27
C ASP A 87 5.88 7.75 -1.56
N THR A 88 6.74 8.28 -2.42
CA THR A 88 6.36 8.82 -3.73
C THR A 88 6.98 8.01 -4.85
N GLY A 89 6.25 7.88 -5.95
CA GLY A 89 6.76 7.28 -7.17
C GLY A 89 5.83 6.25 -7.76
N HIS A 90 6.37 5.38 -8.62
CA HIS A 90 5.59 4.30 -9.21
C HIS A 90 5.31 3.21 -8.15
N PRO A 91 4.04 2.91 -7.79
CA PRO A 91 3.70 2.02 -6.66
C PRO A 91 4.42 0.68 -6.67
N ALA A 92 4.40 -0.02 -7.82
CA ALA A 92 5.08 -1.31 -7.92
C ALA A 92 6.59 -1.24 -7.67
N ARG A 93 7.27 -0.16 -8.08
CA ARG A 93 8.71 -0.01 -7.90
C ARG A 93 9.05 0.24 -6.45
N VAL A 94 8.30 1.12 -5.80
CA VAL A 94 8.47 1.41 -4.37
C VAL A 94 8.22 0.16 -3.53
N ILE A 95 7.10 -0.55 -3.77
CA ILE A 95 6.78 -1.80 -3.06
C ILE A 95 7.90 -2.81 -3.21
N LEU A 96 8.41 -3.02 -4.45
CA LEU A 96 9.50 -3.94 -4.70
C LEU A 96 10.80 -3.53 -3.99
N ASN A 97 11.13 -2.24 -3.99
CA ASN A 97 12.33 -1.74 -3.30
C ASN A 97 12.26 -1.99 -1.79
N ARG A 98 11.09 -1.79 -1.17
CA ARG A 98 10.89 -2.03 0.27
C ARG A 98 10.74 -3.51 0.62
N SER A 99 10.21 -4.33 -0.29
CA SER A 99 9.81 -5.71 0.01
C SER A 99 10.92 -6.62 0.57
N GLY A 100 12.20 -6.35 0.26
CA GLY A 100 13.33 -7.13 0.79
C GLY A 100 13.61 -6.93 2.28
N GLU A 101 13.00 -5.93 2.91
CA GLU A 101 13.09 -5.66 4.36
C GLU A 101 12.07 -6.48 5.17
N PHE A 102 11.13 -7.15 4.49
CA PHE A 102 10.00 -7.87 5.09
C PHE A 102 10.05 -9.36 4.77
N ASP A 103 9.31 -10.17 5.51
CA ASP A 103 9.22 -11.61 5.27
C ASP A 103 8.17 -11.96 4.21
N THR A 104 7.19 -11.07 3.99
CA THR A 104 6.11 -11.25 3.02
C THR A 104 5.49 -9.90 2.66
N VAL A 105 4.91 -9.82 1.47
CA VAL A 105 4.13 -8.66 1.00
C VAL A 105 2.68 -9.08 0.79
N VAL A 106 1.74 -8.28 1.28
CA VAL A 106 0.31 -8.45 1.02
C VAL A 106 -0.18 -7.26 0.20
N VAL A 107 -0.82 -7.56 -0.94
CA VAL A 107 -1.39 -6.55 -1.83
C VAL A 107 -2.83 -6.87 -2.16
N GLY A 108 -3.64 -5.84 -2.39
CA GLY A 108 -4.92 -6.00 -3.06
C GLY A 108 -4.71 -6.41 -4.52
N SER A 109 -5.65 -7.18 -5.06
CA SER A 109 -5.59 -7.60 -6.46
C SER A 109 -5.66 -6.44 -7.45
N HIS A 110 -6.30 -5.32 -7.08
CA HIS A 110 -6.47 -4.11 -7.90
C HIS A 110 -6.63 -2.87 -7.03
N GLY A 111 -6.59 -1.71 -7.69
CA GLY A 111 -6.81 -0.38 -7.12
C GLY A 111 -7.85 0.44 -7.87
N GLY A 112 -8.35 1.52 -7.25
CA GLY A 112 -9.23 2.53 -7.86
C GLY A 112 -10.73 2.19 -7.94
N THR A 113 -11.49 3.06 -8.61
CA THR A 113 -12.97 3.06 -8.62
C THR A 113 -13.63 2.24 -9.74
N LEU A 114 -12.90 1.76 -10.75
CA LEU A 114 -13.52 1.37 -12.04
C LEU A 114 -12.84 0.25 -12.86
N ALA A 115 -12.11 -0.68 -12.23
CA ALA A 115 -11.62 -1.88 -12.94
C ALA A 115 -12.22 -3.17 -12.34
N ASP A 116 -12.88 -3.94 -13.21
CA ASP A 116 -13.67 -5.14 -12.94
C ASP A 116 -13.05 -6.11 -11.93
N ARG A 117 -13.93 -6.73 -11.12
CA ARG A 117 -13.67 -7.81 -10.13
C ARG A 117 -13.01 -9.08 -10.70
N VAL A 118 -12.50 -9.05 -11.94
CA VAL A 118 -12.13 -10.22 -12.74
C VAL A 118 -10.61 -10.31 -12.98
N PHE A 119 -9.85 -9.21 -12.96
CA PHE A 119 -8.45 -9.25 -13.43
C PHE A 119 -7.42 -9.32 -12.28
N VAL A 120 -6.17 -8.94 -12.53
CA VAL A 120 -5.23 -8.53 -11.48
C VAL A 120 -4.60 -7.24 -12.00
N GLY A 121 -4.59 -6.20 -11.19
CA GLY A 121 -4.05 -4.89 -11.53
C GLY A 121 -2.55 -4.95 -11.82
N ASN A 122 -2.08 -4.01 -12.65
CA ASN A 122 -0.68 -3.95 -13.08
C ASN A 122 0.31 -3.90 -11.91
N VAL A 123 -0.05 -3.23 -10.81
CA VAL A 123 0.80 -3.15 -9.61
C VAL A 123 0.95 -4.54 -8.98
N ALA A 124 -0.16 -5.19 -8.62
CA ALA A 124 -0.15 -6.51 -8.00
C ALA A 124 0.59 -7.55 -8.87
N ARG A 125 0.32 -7.57 -10.18
CA ARG A 125 1.02 -8.45 -11.12
C ARG A 125 2.54 -8.23 -11.09
N LYS A 126 2.98 -6.97 -11.18
CA LYS A 126 4.41 -6.65 -11.20
C LYS A 126 5.10 -6.98 -9.88
N VAL A 127 4.42 -6.79 -8.75
CA VAL A 127 4.94 -7.16 -7.42
C VAL A 127 5.09 -8.68 -7.33
N VAL A 128 4.07 -9.46 -7.72
CA VAL A 128 4.15 -10.94 -7.76
C VAL A 128 5.28 -11.43 -8.65
N ASP A 129 5.45 -10.83 -9.84
CA ASP A 129 6.45 -11.27 -10.82
C ASP A 129 7.91 -10.99 -10.37
N GLN A 130 8.13 -10.01 -9.48
CA GLN A 130 9.48 -9.47 -9.22
C GLN A 130 9.89 -9.43 -7.74
N SER A 131 8.99 -9.73 -6.81
CA SER A 131 9.32 -9.62 -5.39
C SER A 131 10.37 -10.67 -4.98
N PRO A 132 11.38 -10.28 -4.19
CA PRO A 132 12.34 -11.23 -3.61
C PRO A 132 11.75 -12.07 -2.48
N VAL A 133 10.53 -11.76 -2.02
CA VAL A 133 9.86 -12.42 -0.89
C VAL A 133 8.46 -12.91 -1.31
N PRO A 134 7.85 -13.84 -0.56
CA PRO A 134 6.48 -14.27 -0.84
C PRO A 134 5.49 -13.11 -0.94
N VAL A 135 4.57 -13.21 -1.91
CA VAL A 135 3.52 -12.21 -2.13
C VAL A 135 2.15 -12.88 -2.00
N THR A 136 1.29 -12.31 -1.16
CA THR A 136 -0.13 -12.67 -1.08
C THR A 136 -0.97 -11.64 -1.80
N VAL A 137 -1.85 -12.09 -2.69
CA VAL A 137 -2.79 -11.24 -3.42
C VAL A 137 -4.21 -11.50 -2.92
N VAL A 138 -4.84 -10.47 -2.37
CA VAL A 138 -6.19 -10.54 -1.78
C VAL A 138 -7.24 -10.01 -2.78
N ARG A 139 -8.43 -10.60 -2.78
CA ARG A 139 -9.53 -10.33 -3.74
C ARG A 139 -10.86 -10.09 -3.04
#